data_AF-A0A1F8NK58-F1
#
_entry.id   AF-A0A1F8NK58-F1
#
_cell.length_a   1.000
_cell.length_b   1.000
_cell.length_c   1.000
_cell.angle_alpha   90.00
_cell.angle_beta   90.00
_cell.angle_gamma   90.00
#
_symmetry.space_group_name_H-M   'P 1'
#
loop_
_entity.id
_entity.type
_entity.pdbx_description
1 polymer ?
#
loop_
_entity_poly.entity_id
_entity_poly.type
_entity_poly.pdbx_seq_one_letter_code
_entity_poly.pdbx_strand_id
1 'polypeptide(L)'
;MTADLDGNALIGDNKGVDVELCMTSKIVVITAEEIVPELTKADLVAPCVHAVVLAPKGALPTSCHPLYPLDAEAILEYAEQVSDMDSFNNYISRLS
;
A
#
# COMPACT_ATOMS: atom_id res chain seq x y z
N MET A 1 0.50 -6.76 -1.27
CA MET A 1 0.40 -7.65 -0.10
C MET A 1 -0.92 -8.38 -0.12
N THR A 2 -1.01 -9.56 0.51
CA THR A 2 -2.26 -10.33 0.63
C THR A 2 -2.80 -10.15 2.05
N ALA A 3 -4.11 -9.97 2.19
CA ALA A 3 -4.79 -9.87 3.47
C ALA A 3 -6.00 -10.82 3.53
N ASP A 4 -6.53 -11.06 4.72
CA ASP A 4 -7.86 -11.63 4.89
C ASP A 4 -8.88 -10.58 5.35
N LEU A 5 -10.15 -10.98 5.44
CA LEU A 5 -11.24 -10.07 5.83
C LEU A 5 -11.22 -9.69 7.32
N ASP A 6 -10.55 -10.47 8.15
CA ASP A 6 -10.45 -10.20 9.59
C ASP A 6 -9.39 -9.14 9.89
N GLY A 7 -8.47 -8.90 8.95
CA GLY A 7 -7.41 -7.90 9.08
C GLY A 7 -6.04 -8.49 9.29
N ASN A 8 -5.85 -9.81 9.16
CA ASN A 8 -4.52 -10.35 9.07
C ASN A 8 -3.92 -10.00 7.71
N ALA A 9 -2.63 -9.64 7.68
CA ALA A 9 -1.95 -9.30 6.43
C ALA A 9 -0.54 -9.90 6.38
N LEU A 10 -0.17 -10.37 5.20
CA LEU A 10 1.17 -10.86 4.87
C LEU A 10 1.87 -9.80 4.00
N ILE A 11 2.85 -9.12 4.60
CA ILE A 11 3.65 -8.10 3.92
C ILE A 11 4.82 -8.75 3.19
N GLY A 12 5.44 -9.75 3.81
CA GLY A 12 6.61 -10.45 3.27
C GLY A 12 7.93 -9.93 3.84
N ASP A 13 8.98 -9.96 3.03
CA ASP A 13 10.36 -9.75 3.51
C ASP A 13 10.68 -8.28 3.84
N ASN A 14 10.06 -7.33 3.14
CA ASN A 14 10.27 -5.90 3.39
C ASN A 14 9.09 -5.30 4.14
N LYS A 15 9.15 -5.37 5.47
CA LYS A 15 8.10 -4.87 6.38
C LYS A 15 8.21 -3.39 6.69
N GLY A 16 9.27 -2.72 6.25
CA GLY A 16 9.53 -1.32 6.56
C GLY A 16 9.32 -0.99 8.05
N VAL A 17 8.37 -0.10 8.31
CA VAL A 17 7.90 0.31 9.65
C VAL A 17 6.42 -0.06 9.87
N ASP A 18 5.86 -0.93 9.02
CA ASP A 18 4.42 -1.22 9.00
C ASP A 18 3.94 -1.87 10.31
N VAL A 19 4.76 -2.72 10.92
CA VAL A 19 4.43 -3.40 12.19
C VAL A 19 4.35 -2.37 13.32
N GLU A 20 5.32 -1.49 13.44
CA GLU A 20 5.36 -0.44 14.46
C GLU A 20 4.21 0.56 14.29
N LEU A 21 3.91 0.98 13.06
CA LEU A 21 2.79 1.86 12.77
C LEU A 21 1.46 1.19 13.11
N CYS A 22 1.30 -0.10 12.78
CA CYS A 22 0.09 -0.85 13.11
C CYS A 22 -0.15 -0.93 14.62
N MET A 23 0.91 -1.17 15.42
CA MET A 23 0.80 -1.30 16.87
C MET A 23 0.59 0.02 17.61
N THR A 24 1.00 1.15 17.02
CA THR A 24 0.98 2.46 17.70
C THR A 24 -0.17 3.36 17.24
N SER A 25 -0.76 3.06 16.08
CA SER A 25 -1.84 3.85 15.52
C SER A 25 -3.17 3.58 16.22
N LYS A 26 -3.99 4.62 16.35
CA LYS A 26 -5.36 4.49 16.86
C LYS A 26 -6.31 3.82 15.87
N ILE A 27 -6.02 3.96 14.58
CA ILE A 27 -6.81 3.44 13.46
C ILE A 27 -5.81 2.95 12.42
N VAL A 28 -6.02 1.73 11.92
CA VAL A 28 -5.18 1.09 10.92
C VAL A 28 -6.07 0.63 9.77
N VAL A 29 -5.75 1.09 8.57
CA VAL A 29 -6.41 0.68 7.32
C VAL A 29 -5.36 0.05 6.42
N ILE A 30 -5.65 -1.16 5.94
CA ILE A 30 -4.77 -1.95 5.08
C ILE A 30 -5.31 -1.93 3.66
N THR A 31 -4.46 -1.60 2.68
CA THR A 31 -4.75 -1.76 1.25
C THR A 31 -4.09 -3.03 0.72
N ALA A 32 -4.89 -4.02 0.34
CA ALA A 32 -4.40 -5.31 -0.12
C ALA A 32 -4.47 -5.43 -1.64
N GLU A 33 -3.48 -6.12 -2.22
CA GLU A 33 -3.46 -6.50 -3.63
C GLU A 33 -4.44 -7.65 -3.91
N GLU A 34 -4.62 -8.50 -2.90
CA GLU A 34 -5.50 -9.66 -2.91
C GLU A 34 -6.10 -9.85 -1.52
N ILE A 35 -7.38 -10.20 -1.47
CA ILE A 35 -8.05 -10.61 -0.24
C ILE A 35 -8.40 -12.09 -0.35
N VAL A 36 -7.91 -12.89 0.59
CA VAL A 36 -8.17 -14.34 0.69
C VAL A 36 -9.06 -14.64 1.89
N PRO A 37 -9.71 -15.83 1.94
CA PRO A 37 -10.55 -16.18 3.08
C PRO A 37 -9.79 -16.29 4.41
N GLU A 38 -8.56 -16.80 4.38
CA GLU A 38 -7.73 -17.01 5.57
C GLU A 38 -6.24 -17.04 5.20
N LEU A 39 -5.40 -16.43 6.05
CA LEU A 39 -3.94 -16.50 5.94
C LEU A 39 -3.35 -17.55 6.89
N THR A 40 -2.45 -18.40 6.37
CA THR A 40 -1.68 -19.35 7.19
C THR A 40 -0.54 -18.71 7.96
N LYS A 41 -0.12 -17.51 7.55
CA LYS A 41 0.90 -16.67 8.19
C LYS A 41 0.53 -15.21 8.03
N ALA A 42 0.69 -14.45 9.11
CA ALA A 42 0.42 -13.02 9.14
C ALA A 42 1.60 -12.26 9.76
N ASP A 43 1.95 -11.12 9.17
CA ASP A 43 2.90 -10.15 9.73
C ASP A 43 2.18 -9.07 10.54
N LEU A 44 0.98 -8.67 10.11
CA LEU A 44 0.04 -7.85 10.87
C LEU A 44 -1.16 -8.70 11.29
N VAL A 45 -1.65 -8.51 12.50
CA VAL A 45 -2.73 -9.31 13.07
C VAL A 45 -4.03 -8.52 13.17
N ALA A 46 -5.13 -9.20 12.90
CA ALA A 46 -6.50 -8.67 12.89
C ALA A 46 -6.85 -7.71 14.05
N PRO A 47 -6.51 -7.98 15.33
CA PRO A 47 -6.89 -7.10 16.44
C PRO A 47 -6.36 -5.66 16.36
N CYS A 48 -5.32 -5.42 15.56
CA CYS A 48 -4.74 -4.09 15.37
C CYS A 48 -5.33 -3.36 14.15
N VAL A 49 -6.12 -4.04 13.32
CA VAL A 49 -6.58 -3.57 12.01
C VAL A 49 -8.07 -3.23 12.08
N HIS A 50 -8.43 -2.09 11.49
CA HIS A 50 -9.80 -1.56 11.54
C HIS A 50 -10.54 -1.70 10.21
N ALA A 51 -9.81 -1.75 9.10
CA ALA A 51 -10.37 -1.99 7.78
C ALA A 51 -9.34 -2.60 6.82
N VAL A 52 -9.82 -3.43 5.91
CA VAL A 52 -9.07 -3.97 4.78
C VAL A 52 -9.78 -3.54 3.49
N VAL A 53 -9.02 -3.00 2.54
CA VAL A 53 -9.52 -2.51 1.26
C VAL A 53 -8.78 -3.21 0.14
N LEU A 54 -9.51 -3.82 -0.80
CA LEU A 54 -8.90 -4.35 -2.03
C LEU A 54 -8.49 -3.17 -2.92
N ALA A 55 -7.20 -3.02 -3.16
CA ALA A 55 -6.60 -2.00 -3.99
C ALA A 55 -5.49 -2.61 -4.86
N PRO A 56 -5.83 -3.26 -5.99
CA PRO A 56 -4.84 -3.82 -6.89
C PRO A 56 -3.94 -2.70 -7.44
N LYS A 57 -2.63 -2.96 -7.44
CA LYS A 57 -1.56 -1.99 -7.73
C LYS A 57 -1.55 -0.79 -6.79
N GLY A 58 -2.04 -0.94 -5.56
CA GLY A 58 -2.22 0.14 -4.60
C GLY A 58 -0.93 0.78 -4.11
N ALA A 59 0.22 0.13 -4.28
CA ALA A 59 1.52 0.70 -3.93
C ALA A 59 2.18 1.45 -5.10
N LEU A 60 1.61 1.45 -6.31
CA LEU A 60 2.17 2.25 -7.40
C LEU A 60 2.27 3.73 -7.01
N PRO A 61 3.33 4.43 -7.44
CA PRO A 61 4.40 3.99 -8.35
C PRO A 61 5.57 3.26 -7.65
N THR A 62 5.45 2.99 -6.35
CA THR A 62 6.46 2.22 -5.60
C THR A 62 6.34 0.72 -5.86
N SER A 63 7.21 -0.09 -5.25
CA SER A 63 7.19 -1.54 -5.43
C SER A 63 6.27 -2.25 -4.43
N CYS A 64 5.76 -3.42 -4.82
CA CYS A 64 5.13 -4.37 -3.90
C CYS A 64 5.75 -5.75 -4.15
N HIS A 65 6.78 -6.11 -3.39
CA HIS A 65 7.48 -7.38 -3.60
C HIS A 65 6.64 -8.58 -3.14
N PRO A 66 6.62 -9.71 -3.88
CA PRO A 66 7.24 -9.96 -5.18
C PRO A 66 6.36 -9.62 -6.40
N LEU A 67 5.18 -9.01 -6.18
CA LEU A 67 4.13 -8.83 -7.20
C LEU A 67 4.51 -7.86 -8.32
N TYR A 68 5.11 -6.72 -8.00
CA TYR A 68 5.59 -5.76 -9.01
C TYR A 68 6.79 -4.93 -8.51
N PRO A 69 7.71 -4.56 -9.42
CA PRO A 69 8.82 -3.67 -9.11
C PRO A 69 8.36 -2.21 -9.01
N LEU A 70 9.30 -1.34 -8.63
CA LEU A 70 9.12 0.11 -8.64
C LEU A 70 8.97 0.61 -10.09
N ASP A 71 8.03 1.53 -10.31
CA ASP A 71 7.87 2.25 -11.57
C ASP A 71 8.75 3.51 -11.55
N ALA A 72 9.99 3.35 -12.02
CA ALA A 72 10.97 4.43 -12.03
C ALA A 72 10.57 5.58 -12.98
N GLU A 73 9.89 5.26 -14.08
CA GLU A 73 9.48 6.27 -15.07
C GLU A 73 8.38 7.16 -14.48
N ALA A 74 7.36 6.59 -13.85
CA ALA A 74 6.31 7.35 -13.19
C ALA A 74 6.85 8.24 -12.05
N ILE A 75 7.84 7.75 -11.28
CA ILE A 75 8.49 8.53 -10.23
C ILE A 75 9.27 9.71 -10.80
N LEU A 76 10.04 9.48 -11.87
CA LEU A 76 10.80 10.54 -12.53
C LEU A 76 9.86 11.56 -13.17
N GLU A 77 8.80 11.12 -13.84
CA GLU A 77 7.79 12.00 -14.43
C GLU A 77 7.17 12.93 -13.37
N TYR A 78 6.75 12.38 -12.22
CA TYR A 78 6.23 13.17 -11.12
C TYR A 78 7.26 14.18 -10.61
N ALA A 79 8.49 13.74 -10.35
CA ALA A 79 9.56 14.58 -9.81
C ALA A 79 9.97 15.71 -10.76
N GLU A 80 9.92 15.49 -12.07
CA GLU A 80 10.27 16.49 -13.09
C GLU A 80 9.13 17.48 -13.38
N GLN A 81 7.87 17.03 -13.32
CA GLN A 81 6.73 17.85 -13.73
C GLN A 81 6.03 18.57 -12.59
N VAL A 82 6.15 18.09 -11.35
CA VAL A 82 5.43 18.66 -10.20
C VAL A 82 6.37 19.47 -9.33
N SER A 83 6.15 20.78 -9.31
CA SER A 83 6.96 21.72 -8.51
C SER A 83 6.14 22.76 -7.73
N ASP A 84 4.85 22.86 -8.04
CA ASP A 84 3.89 23.77 -7.41
C ASP A 84 2.48 23.16 -7.42
N MET A 85 1.51 23.90 -6.86
CA MET A 85 0.14 23.42 -6.74
C MET A 85 -0.56 23.24 -8.10
N ASP A 86 -0.27 24.11 -9.08
CA ASP A 86 -0.91 24.07 -10.39
C ASP A 86 -0.42 22.87 -11.20
N SER A 87 0.88 22.63 -11.21
CA SER A 87 1.49 21.45 -11.82
C SER A 87 1.05 20.15 -11.14
N PHE A 88 0.91 20.14 -9.81
CA PHE A 88 0.35 19.00 -9.08
C PHE A 88 -1.09 18.70 -9.49
N ASN A 89 -1.97 19.70 -9.52
CA ASN A 89 -3.37 19.53 -9.92
C ASN A 89 -3.49 19.00 -11.36
N ASN A 90 -2.66 19.52 -12.26
CA ASN A 90 -2.58 19.01 -13.64
C ASN A 90 -2.13 17.54 -13.68
N TYR A 91 -1.12 17.16 -12.90
CA TYR A 91 -0.65 15.78 -12.81
C TYR A 91 -1.75 14.83 -12.31
N ILE A 92 -2.38 15.15 -11.17
CA ILE A 92 -3.44 14.31 -10.59
C ILE A 92 -4.63 14.14 -11.54
N SER A 93 -5.00 15.20 -12.28
CA SER A 93 -6.09 15.12 -13.26
C SER A 93 -5.84 14.13 -14.42
N ARG A 94 -4.59 13.73 -14.65
CA ARG A 94 -4.21 12.73 -15.67
C ARG A 94 -4.23 11.29 -15.12
N LEU A 95 -4.28 11.11 -13.81
CA LEU A 95 -4.29 9.80 -13.15
C LEU A 95 -5.70 9.22 -12.95
N SER A 96 -6.75 10.02 -13.18
CA SER A 96 -8.17 9.65 -12.99
C SER A 96 -8.83 9.04 -14.22
#